data_AF-A0A973HUE4-F1
#
_entry.id   AF-A0A973HUE4-F1
#
_cell.length_a   1.000
_cell.length_b   1.000
_cell.length_c   1.000
_cell.angle_alpha   90.00
_cell.angle_beta   90.00
_cell.angle_gamma   90.00
#
_symmetry.space_group_name_H-M   'P 1'
#
loop_
_entity.id
_entity.type
_entity.pdbx_description
1 polymer ?
#
loop_
_entity_poly.entity_id
_entity_poly.type
_entity_poly.pdbx_seq_one_letter_code
_entity_poly.pdbx_strand_id
1 'polypeptide(L)'
;MDSEDIQRALSELSNLEASAIIAESVGEAELAALGLAPPRAILSVFSEREGEGGAEAAAEASLVKLAELRVGALDAEKGLLAQVAGDPVLYRIPVEATEFLPASLEAFRNRFAGAGSAPERLPLDDGVVTDFLPSAEESP
;
A
#
# COMPACT_ATOMS: atom_id res chain seq x y z
N MET A 1 1.58 -18.58 -9.30
CA MET A 1 2.62 -17.93 -8.51
C MET A 1 3.04 -18.89 -7.42
N ASP A 2 4.31 -19.25 -7.37
CA ASP A 2 4.83 -20.22 -6.40
C ASP A 2 5.01 -19.54 -5.04
N SER A 3 4.65 -20.22 -3.97
CA SER A 3 4.76 -19.68 -2.60
C SER A 3 6.19 -19.25 -2.26
N GLU A 4 7.18 -19.86 -2.90
CA GLU A 4 8.60 -19.57 -2.77
C GLU A 4 8.98 -18.16 -3.25
N ASP A 5 8.38 -17.66 -4.34
CA ASP A 5 8.69 -16.32 -4.87
C ASP A 5 8.19 -15.21 -3.92
N ILE A 6 7.02 -15.42 -3.32
CA ILE A 6 6.45 -14.50 -2.32
C ILE A 6 7.31 -14.51 -1.06
N GLN A 7 7.67 -15.69 -0.55
CA GLN A 7 8.51 -15.80 0.65
C GLN A 7 9.90 -15.18 0.44
N ARG A 8 10.48 -15.34 -0.74
CA ARG A 8 11.75 -14.70 -1.10
C ARG A 8 11.59 -13.19 -1.14
N ALA A 9 10.56 -12.65 -1.80
CA ALA A 9 10.32 -11.21 -1.82
C ALA A 9 10.11 -10.64 -0.41
N LEU A 10 9.35 -11.33 0.45
CA LEU A 10 9.15 -10.92 1.84
C LEU A 10 10.45 -10.97 2.66
N SER A 11 11.30 -11.98 2.41
CA SER A 11 12.62 -12.08 3.08
C SER A 11 13.55 -10.93 2.68
N GLU A 12 13.60 -10.58 1.40
CA GLU A 12 14.40 -9.42 0.94
C GLU A 12 13.83 -8.10 1.49
N LEU A 13 12.51 -7.96 1.55
CA LEU A 13 11.87 -6.78 2.17
C LEU A 13 12.14 -6.69 3.68
N SER A 14 12.28 -7.83 4.37
CA SER A 14 12.58 -7.85 5.80
C SER A 14 14.01 -7.36 6.11
N ASN A 15 14.91 -7.49 5.15
CA ASN A 15 16.30 -7.00 5.21
C ASN A 15 16.47 -5.65 4.50
N LEU A 16 15.36 -4.95 4.19
CA LEU A 16 15.43 -3.69 3.46
C LEU A 16 16.07 -2.60 4.33
N GLU A 17 17.26 -2.18 3.94
CA GLU A 17 18.00 -1.12 4.61
C GLU A 17 18.29 0.05 3.66
N ALA A 18 18.31 1.25 4.22
CA ALA A 18 18.76 2.43 3.48
C ALA A 18 20.29 2.39 3.34
N SER A 19 20.77 2.49 2.11
CA SER A 19 22.20 2.63 1.80
C SER A 19 22.77 4.00 2.19
N ALA A 20 21.93 5.04 2.21
CA ALA A 20 22.32 6.39 2.59
C ALA A 20 21.13 7.25 3.02
N ILE A 21 21.42 8.24 3.86
CA ILE A 21 20.56 9.40 4.09
C ILE A 21 20.94 10.47 3.08
N ILE A 22 19.97 10.93 2.28
CA ILE A 22 20.21 11.87 1.19
C ILE A 22 20.01 13.31 1.66
N ALA A 23 19.03 13.53 2.52
CA ALA A 23 18.77 14.81 3.17
C ALA A 23 17.93 14.59 4.43
N GLU A 24 18.09 15.47 5.41
CA GLU A 24 17.27 15.45 6.63
C GLU A 24 15.87 16.05 6.39
N SER A 25 15.76 16.98 5.44
CA SER A 25 14.51 17.60 5.01
C SER A 25 14.72 18.34 3.69
N VAL A 26 13.69 18.41 2.85
CA VAL A 26 13.67 19.22 1.63
C VAL A 26 12.32 19.91 1.46
N GLY A 27 12.28 21.00 0.69
CA GLY A 27 11.05 21.71 0.39
C GLY A 27 10.12 20.95 -0.57
N GLU A 28 8.86 21.39 -0.67
CA GLU A 28 7.83 20.73 -1.48
C GLU A 28 8.20 20.63 -2.97
N ALA A 29 8.82 21.67 -3.53
CA ALA A 29 9.30 21.67 -4.92
C ALA A 29 10.34 20.58 -5.18
N GLU A 30 11.21 20.33 -4.19
CA GLU A 30 12.22 19.28 -4.28
C GLU A 30 11.59 17.89 -4.10
N LEU A 31 10.66 17.72 -3.17
CA LEU A 31 9.88 16.48 -3.05
C LEU A 31 9.16 16.13 -4.36
N ALA A 32 8.60 17.12 -5.04
CA ALA A 32 7.97 16.93 -6.33
C ALA A 32 8.98 16.52 -7.42
N ALA A 33 10.16 17.16 -7.46
CA ALA A 33 11.23 16.80 -8.37
C ALA A 33 11.76 15.37 -8.13
N LEU A 34 11.81 14.94 -6.87
CA LEU A 34 12.20 13.59 -6.45
C LEU A 34 11.07 12.56 -6.59
N GLY A 35 9.88 12.96 -7.05
CA GLY A 35 8.73 12.09 -7.23
C GLY A 35 8.12 11.56 -5.93
N LEU A 36 8.33 12.27 -4.82
CA LEU A 36 7.76 11.99 -3.50
C LEU A 36 6.52 12.83 -3.20
N ALA A 37 6.24 13.85 -4.03
CA ALA A 37 5.03 14.66 -3.98
C ALA A 37 4.44 14.89 -5.40
N PRO A 38 3.44 14.10 -5.84
CA PRO A 38 2.92 12.89 -5.20
C PRO A 38 3.91 11.71 -5.28
N PRO A 39 3.88 10.76 -4.33
CA PRO A 39 4.71 9.57 -4.37
C PRO A 39 4.31 8.64 -5.52
N ARG A 40 5.28 7.95 -6.12
CA ARG A 40 5.05 6.99 -7.22
C ARG A 40 4.45 5.67 -6.76
N ALA A 41 4.82 5.24 -5.56
CA ALA A 41 4.25 4.08 -4.89
C ALA A 41 4.22 4.32 -3.38
N ILE A 42 3.31 3.62 -2.70
CA ILE A 42 3.20 3.63 -1.24
C ILE A 42 3.18 2.19 -0.78
N LEU A 43 4.14 1.81 0.05
CA LEU A 43 4.15 0.54 0.75
C LEU A 43 3.63 0.76 2.16
N SER A 44 2.61 0.01 2.56
CA SER A 44 2.05 0.07 3.91
C SER A 44 2.17 -1.29 4.58
N VAL A 45 2.68 -1.29 5.81
CA VAL A 45 2.79 -2.49 6.65
C VAL A 45 1.64 -2.46 7.65
N PHE A 46 0.94 -3.58 7.75
CA PHE A 46 -0.17 -3.77 8.67
C PHE A 46 0.10 -4.98 9.57
N SER A 47 -0.34 -4.90 10.81
CA SER A 47 -0.45 -6.03 11.73
C SER A 47 -1.92 -6.32 11.98
N GLU A 48 -2.23 -7.58 12.22
CA GLU A 48 -3.48 -7.92 12.87
C GLU A 48 -3.42 -7.40 14.31
N ARG A 49 -4.47 -6.72 14.76
CA ARG A 49 -4.68 -6.47 16.18
C ARG A 49 -5.36 -7.71 16.73
N GLU A 50 -4.68 -8.45 17.61
CA GLU A 50 -5.37 -9.43 18.43
C GLU A 50 -6.41 -8.68 19.26
N GLY A 51 -7.68 -8.91 18.98
CA GLY A 51 -8.76 -8.38 19.79
C GLY A 51 -8.68 -9.01 21.18
N GLU A 52 -8.55 -8.21 22.23
CA GLU A 52 -8.87 -8.63 23.59
C GLU A 52 -10.40 -8.84 23.68
N GLY A 53 -10.90 -9.92 23.09
CA GLY A 53 -12.32 -10.20 23.04
C GLY A 53 -12.56 -11.55 22.38
N GLY A 54 -13.28 -12.43 23.06
CA GLY A 54 -13.58 -13.78 22.61
C GLY A 54 -14.25 -13.87 21.23
N ALA A 55 -14.56 -15.09 20.81
CA ALA A 55 -14.91 -15.56 19.46
C ALA A 55 -15.88 -14.70 18.60
N GLU A 56 -16.57 -13.70 19.14
CA GLU A 56 -17.39 -12.74 18.40
C GLU A 56 -16.61 -11.55 17.81
N ALA A 57 -15.39 -11.25 18.29
CA ALA A 57 -14.53 -10.20 17.73
C ALA A 57 -13.65 -10.67 16.55
N ALA A 58 -13.66 -11.98 16.26
CA ALA A 58 -12.87 -12.56 15.17
C ALA A 58 -13.40 -12.23 13.76
N ALA A 59 -14.58 -11.62 13.65
CA ALA A 59 -15.21 -11.27 12.37
C ALA A 59 -14.66 -9.98 11.74
N GLU A 60 -14.02 -9.11 12.53
CA GLU A 60 -13.31 -7.93 12.03
C GLU A 60 -11.84 -8.03 12.44
N ALA A 61 -11.04 -8.73 11.64
CA ALA A 61 -9.59 -8.62 11.72
C ALA A 61 -9.20 -7.15 11.51
N SER A 62 -9.09 -6.40 12.61
CA SER A 62 -8.79 -4.98 12.58
C SER A 62 -7.31 -4.81 12.28
N LEU A 63 -6.99 -4.53 11.03
CA LEU A 63 -5.61 -4.27 10.60
C LEU A 63 -5.15 -2.94 11.17
N VAL A 64 -4.09 -2.96 11.98
CA VAL A 64 -3.40 -1.77 12.49
C VAL A 64 -2.20 -1.48 11.59
N LYS A 65 -2.18 -0.28 11.00
CA LYS A 65 -1.05 0.18 10.20
C LYS A 65 0.16 0.44 11.09
N LEU A 66 1.25 -0.28 10.84
CA LEU A 66 2.51 -0.16 11.56
C LEU A 66 3.44 0.88 10.93
N ALA A 67 3.53 0.90 9.59
CA ALA A 67 4.44 1.75 8.86
C ALA A 67 3.91 2.11 7.46
N GLU A 68 4.38 3.23 6.93
CA GLU A 68 4.20 3.62 5.53
C GLU A 68 5.51 4.13 4.96
N LEU A 69 5.89 3.60 3.81
CA LEU A 69 7.03 4.03 3.02
C LEU A 69 6.54 4.62 1.70
N ARG A 70 6.88 5.88 1.45
CA ARG A 70 6.63 6.60 0.20
C ARG A 70 7.82 6.43 -0.71
N VAL A 71 7.56 6.01 -1.93
CA VAL A 71 8.59 5.72 -2.93
C VAL A 71 8.59 6.79 -3.99
N GLY A 72 9.78 7.33 -4.25
CA GLY A 72 10.05 8.39 -5.21
C GLY A 72 10.61 7.88 -6.52
N ALA A 73 11.41 8.72 -7.16
CA ALA A 73 12.10 8.40 -8.40
C ALA A 73 13.15 7.28 -8.21
N LEU A 74 13.25 6.44 -9.24
CA LEU A 74 14.31 5.44 -9.39
C LEU A 74 15.42 6.04 -10.24
N ASP A 75 16.64 6.00 -9.74
CA ASP A 75 17.86 6.26 -10.49
C ASP A 75 18.55 4.90 -10.76
N ALA A 76 18.84 4.61 -12.03
CA ALA A 76 19.34 3.29 -12.44
C ALA A 76 20.71 2.94 -11.85
N GLU A 77 21.51 3.93 -11.47
CA GLU A 77 22.86 3.73 -10.92
C GLU A 77 22.89 3.85 -9.40
N LYS A 78 21.99 4.68 -8.84
CA LYS A 78 21.99 5.04 -7.42
C LYS A 78 20.91 4.34 -6.61
N GLY A 79 19.88 3.79 -7.26
CA GLY A 79 18.75 3.15 -6.59
C GLY A 79 17.57 4.09 -6.35
N LEU A 80 16.72 3.72 -5.41
CA LEU A 80 15.38 4.28 -5.24
C LEU A 80 15.33 5.27 -4.07
N LEU A 81 14.69 6.41 -4.29
CA LEU A 81 14.43 7.36 -3.21
C LEU A 81 13.20 6.96 -2.42
N ALA A 82 13.27 7.08 -1.11
CA ALA A 82 12.15 6.76 -0.24
C ALA A 82 12.07 7.71 0.96
N GLN A 83 10.86 7.83 1.52
CA GLN A 83 10.58 8.61 2.71
C GLN A 83 9.57 7.85 3.58
N VAL A 84 9.83 7.76 4.88
CA VAL A 84 8.85 7.20 5.83
C VAL A 84 7.77 8.24 6.09
N ALA A 85 6.50 7.84 6.10
CA ALA A 85 5.41 8.79 6.31
C ALA A 85 5.49 9.44 7.70
N GLY A 86 5.50 10.78 7.72
CA GLY A 86 5.67 11.56 8.96
C GLY A 86 7.13 11.82 9.33
N ASP A 87 8.09 11.26 8.60
CA ASP A 87 9.53 11.52 8.75
C ASP A 87 10.00 12.43 7.59
N PRO A 88 10.58 13.61 7.85
CA PRO A 88 11.10 14.47 6.79
C PRO A 88 12.36 13.90 6.10
N VAL A 89 13.03 12.92 6.72
CA VAL A 89 14.30 12.37 6.22
C VAL A 89 14.09 11.61 4.90
N LEU A 90 15.00 11.85 3.96
CA LEU A 90 15.07 11.19 2.67
C LEU A 90 16.10 10.07 2.71
N TYR A 91 15.65 8.87 2.39
CA TYR A 91 16.47 7.67 2.35
C TYR A 91 16.73 7.23 0.91
N ARG A 92 17.84 6.53 0.70
CA ARG A 92 18.16 5.85 -0.54
C ARG A 92 18.23 4.35 -0.34
N ILE A 93 17.39 3.64 -1.07
CA ILE A 93 17.38 2.19 -1.15
C ILE A 93 18.36 1.77 -2.25
N PRO A 94 19.29 0.84 -1.97
CA PRO A 94 20.28 0.40 -2.95
C PRO A 94 19.62 -0.26 -4.16
N VAL A 95 20.29 -0.19 -5.32
CA VAL A 95 19.75 -0.69 -6.59
C VAL A 95 19.40 -2.17 -6.53
N GLU A 96 20.18 -2.99 -5.82
CA GLU A 96 19.89 -4.43 -5.67
C GLU A 96 18.54 -4.68 -4.98
N ALA A 97 18.19 -3.86 -3.98
CA ALA A 97 16.91 -3.98 -3.28
C ALA A 97 15.73 -3.46 -4.13
N THR A 98 15.99 -2.61 -5.12
CA THR A 98 14.94 -2.09 -6.01
C THR A 98 14.34 -3.17 -6.92
N GLU A 99 15.07 -4.25 -7.16
CA GLU A 99 14.56 -5.40 -7.90
C GLU A 99 13.38 -6.07 -7.19
N PHE A 100 13.28 -5.95 -5.87
CA PHE A 100 12.22 -6.58 -5.07
C PHE A 100 11.10 -5.59 -4.70
N LEU A 101 11.28 -4.32 -5.00
CA LEU A 101 10.32 -3.28 -4.70
C LEU A 101 9.44 -2.97 -5.92
N PRO A 102 8.11 -2.86 -5.74
CA PRO A 102 7.26 -2.37 -6.80
C PRO A 102 7.50 -0.88 -7.02
N ALA A 103 8.30 -0.55 -8.03
CA ALA A 103 8.53 0.83 -8.46
C ALA A 103 7.30 1.47 -9.15
N SER A 104 6.31 0.66 -9.54
CA SER A 104 5.03 1.10 -10.08
C SER A 104 3.95 0.02 -9.88
N LEU A 105 2.68 0.42 -10.00
CA LEU A 105 1.55 -0.51 -9.98
C LEU A 105 1.63 -1.55 -11.11
N GLU A 106 2.15 -1.16 -12.28
CA GLU A 106 2.33 -2.07 -13.41
C GLU A 106 3.44 -3.10 -13.11
N ALA A 107 4.57 -2.65 -12.55
CA ALA A 107 5.63 -3.55 -12.10
C ALA A 107 5.14 -4.52 -11.02
N PHE A 108 4.31 -4.02 -10.09
CA PHE A 108 3.64 -4.87 -9.11
C PHE A 108 2.73 -5.90 -9.78
N ARG A 109 1.84 -5.49 -10.68
CA ARG A 109 0.89 -6.41 -11.34
C ARG A 109 1.61 -7.47 -12.17
N ASN A 110 2.62 -7.07 -12.93
CA ASN A 110 3.41 -7.98 -13.74
C ASN A 110 4.15 -9.02 -12.88
N ARG A 111 4.55 -8.66 -11.66
CA ARG A 111 5.31 -9.53 -10.76
C ARG A 111 4.46 -10.34 -9.79
N PHE A 112 3.42 -9.75 -9.22
CA PHE A 112 2.65 -10.32 -8.12
C PHE A 112 1.20 -10.66 -8.51
N ALA A 113 0.61 -10.01 -9.53
CA ALA A 113 -0.76 -10.30 -9.97
C ALA A 113 -0.83 -11.36 -11.09
N GLY A 114 0.31 -11.97 -11.45
CA GLY A 114 0.38 -13.10 -12.37
C GLY A 114 -0.20 -14.38 -11.77
N ALA A 115 -1.52 -14.55 -11.99
CA ALA A 115 -2.41 -15.67 -11.69
C ALA A 115 -3.34 -15.48 -10.47
N GLY A 116 -4.53 -14.94 -10.76
CA GLY A 116 -5.77 -15.31 -10.07
C GLY A 116 -5.91 -14.84 -8.62
N SER A 117 -6.09 -13.54 -8.44
CA SER A 117 -7.13 -12.97 -7.56
C SER A 117 -7.01 -11.46 -7.64
N ALA A 118 -7.78 -10.84 -8.54
CA ALA A 118 -8.32 -9.54 -8.18
C ALA A 118 -9.01 -9.73 -6.82
N PRO A 119 -8.91 -8.78 -5.86
CA PRO A 119 -9.88 -8.80 -4.78
C PRO A 119 -11.23 -8.78 -5.49
N GLU A 120 -11.97 -9.87 -5.34
CA GLU A 120 -13.35 -9.97 -5.79
C GLU A 120 -14.00 -8.74 -5.18
N ARG A 121 -14.26 -7.72 -5.99
CA ARG A 121 -15.21 -6.69 -5.60
C ARG A 121 -16.46 -7.51 -5.40
N LEU A 122 -16.77 -7.83 -4.15
CA LEU A 122 -18.07 -8.34 -3.77
C LEU A 122 -19.05 -7.46 -4.53
N PRO A 123 -19.93 -8.04 -5.36
CA PRO A 123 -20.94 -7.24 -6.00
C PRO A 123 -21.62 -6.47 -4.87
N LEU A 124 -21.56 -5.13 -4.93
CA LEU A 124 -22.57 -4.34 -4.26
C LEU A 124 -23.86 -4.90 -4.83
N ASP A 125 -24.61 -5.58 -3.97
CA ASP A 125 -25.95 -6.03 -4.24
C ASP A 125 -26.68 -4.83 -4.86
N ASP A 126 -26.79 -4.83 -6.19
CA ASP A 126 -27.69 -3.96 -6.94
C ASP A 126 -29.08 -4.56 -6.74
N GLY A 127 -29.48 -4.53 -5.47
CA GLY A 127 -30.67 -5.13 -4.90
C GLY A 127 -31.67 -4.03 -4.64
N VAL A 128 -32.18 -3.45 -5.73
CA VAL A 128 -33.55 -2.95 -5.82
C VAL A 128 -33.88 -1.77 -4.89
N VAL A 129 -33.83 -0.58 -5.48
CA VAL A 129 -34.71 0.52 -5.08
C VAL A 129 -36.15 0.08 -5.37
N THR A 130 -36.83 -0.52 -4.39
CA THR A 130 -38.29 -0.57 -4.36
C THR A 130 -38.79 0.43 -3.34
N ASP A 131 -39.25 1.54 -3.89
CA ASP A 131 -40.54 2.15 -3.58
C ASP A 131 -40.90 2.26 -2.09
N PHE A 132 -40.56 3.41 -1.51
CA PHE A 132 -41.30 3.92 -0.36
C PHE A 132 -41.58 5.41 -0.57
N LEU A 133 -42.54 5.69 -1.46
CA LEU A 133 -43.26 6.95 -1.42
C LEU A 133 -44.43 6.79 -0.43
N PRO A 134 -44.50 7.57 0.66
CA PRO A 134 -45.74 7.68 1.41
C PRO A 134 -46.70 8.56 0.61
N SER A 135 -47.61 7.95 -0.16
CA SER A 135 -48.79 8.65 -0.66
C SER A 135 -49.74 8.93 0.50
N ALA A 136 -49.81 10.20 0.89
CA ALA A 136 -50.94 10.75 1.62
C ALA A 136 -52.15 10.88 0.68
N GLU A 137 -53.32 10.44 1.12
CA GLU A 137 -54.70 10.94 0.86
C GLU A 137 -55.68 9.85 1.35
N GLU A 138 -56.49 10.07 2.40
CA GLU A 138 -57.91 10.49 2.35
C GLU A 138 -58.76 9.57 1.44
N SER A 139 -59.91 8.99 1.79
CA SER A 139 -60.99 9.27 2.73
C SER A 139 -61.87 7.99 2.84
N PRO A 140 -62.95 7.94 3.65
CA PRO A 140 -64.25 8.35 3.10
C PRO A 140 -65.00 9.37 3.96
#